data_AF-A0A8T2TKN2-F1
#
_entry.id   AF-A0A8T2TKN2-F1
#
_cell.length_a   1.000
_cell.length_b   1.000
_cell.length_c   1.000
_cell.angle_alpha   90.00
_cell.angle_beta   90.00
_cell.angle_gamma   90.00
#
_symmetry.space_group_name_H-M   'P 1'
#
loop_
_entity.id
_entity.type
_entity.pdbx_description
1 polymer ?
#
loop_
_entity_poly.entity_id
_entity_poly.type
_entity_poly.pdbx_seq_one_letter_code
_entity_poly.pdbx_strand_id
1 'polypeptide(L)'
;MATLHARYNYGLSTSLSPLCATRQFSCILSSLFAGSSAAPLRNNFTAKRCSSQKQNRVISCSSQPEDKTEDNAEVPTSEGTETRGFQIDFGVIAGLGIVGFSETVYLTYMKLFGGPVSCPIGAGNCEDVLNSDYSFVFGVPLSAVGMLAYGSVAILGVLGASGNSFRIANVDMVRWLLLGTTSVMASASVYFMYILSTKLEGESCVYCVTSAVLSTSLLLLTLRVRGPFSGKLGTWITNKFGFQEIKQVAGLQLAAAVAVFLTLSSSYAGITPAATRSDEIDLPPVEPQITTSSSPMTISLAKHLQSIGAKMYGAFWCSHCYEQKQMFGREAMKYIDYVECYPDGYRRGIKMAEACESAKVDGFPTWIIKGEVLSGEQEYSEIARASGFESPKTNK
;
A
#
# COMPACT_ATOMS: atom_id res chain seq x y z
N MET A 1 -17.60 -60.67 38.62
CA MET A 1 -18.64 -60.86 37.59
C MET A 1 -18.52 -59.69 36.61
N ALA A 2 -17.72 -59.86 35.57
CA ALA A 2 -18.17 -60.28 34.22
C ALA A 2 -19.04 -59.17 33.58
N THR A 3 -18.49 -58.38 32.65
CA THR A 3 -18.67 -58.46 31.16
C THR A 3 -19.54 -57.27 30.68
N LEU A 4 -19.41 -56.64 29.51
CA LEU A 4 -18.64 -56.83 28.27
C LEU A 4 -18.74 -55.51 27.46
N HIS A 5 -17.63 -55.12 26.82
CA HIS A 5 -17.42 -54.59 25.44
C HIS A 5 -18.59 -53.90 24.66
N ALA A 6 -18.35 -52.91 23.79
CA ALA A 6 -17.31 -52.86 22.77
C ALA A 6 -16.98 -51.44 22.27
N ARG A 7 -15.69 -51.26 21.95
CA ARG A 7 -15.07 -50.14 21.22
C ARG A 7 -15.25 -50.33 19.71
N TYR A 8 -15.35 -49.23 18.97
CA TYR A 8 -15.07 -49.18 17.54
C TYR A 8 -13.65 -48.66 17.34
N ASN A 9 -12.77 -49.45 16.71
CA ASN A 9 -11.45 -49.01 16.27
C ASN A 9 -11.01 -49.75 14.99
N TYR A 10 -10.57 -48.93 14.02
CA TYR A 10 -9.60 -49.07 12.91
C TYR A 10 -9.25 -50.40 12.23
N GLY A 11 -9.12 -50.28 10.90
CA GLY A 11 -8.17 -50.95 9.99
C GLY A 11 -8.51 -50.49 8.56
N LEU A 12 -7.76 -49.64 7.83
CA LEU A 12 -6.33 -49.55 7.49
C LEU A 12 -5.76 -50.84 6.89
N SER A 13 -5.51 -50.85 5.56
CA SER A 13 -4.14 -50.95 5.02
C SER A 13 -4.09 -50.99 3.46
N THR A 14 -3.53 -49.90 2.91
CA THR A 14 -2.43 -49.77 1.92
C THR A 14 -2.27 -50.67 0.67
N SER A 15 -1.87 -49.99 -0.43
CA SER A 15 -0.97 -50.39 -1.56
C SER A 15 -1.53 -49.88 -2.91
N LEU A 16 -0.88 -49.14 -3.82
CA LEU A 16 0.49 -48.65 -4.03
C LEU A 16 0.43 -47.58 -5.17
N SER A 17 0.96 -46.36 -4.95
CA SER A 17 1.84 -45.52 -5.82
C SER A 17 1.48 -45.20 -7.32
N PRO A 18 2.23 -44.33 -8.05
CA PRO A 18 1.83 -42.92 -8.27
C PRO A 18 2.08 -42.42 -9.73
N LEU A 19 1.05 -42.21 -10.56
CA LEU A 19 1.25 -41.63 -11.90
C LEU A 19 0.01 -40.85 -12.36
N CYS A 20 -0.14 -39.60 -11.92
CA CYS A 20 -0.77 -38.52 -12.73
C CYS A 20 -0.78 -37.15 -12.03
N ALA A 21 0.21 -36.84 -11.19
CA ALA A 21 0.41 -35.49 -10.66
C ALA A 21 1.60 -34.84 -11.39
N THR A 22 1.48 -34.63 -12.71
CA THR A 22 2.52 -33.90 -13.49
C THR A 22 2.05 -33.39 -14.86
N ARG A 23 0.76 -33.05 -15.04
CA ARG A 23 0.28 -32.51 -16.33
C ARG A 23 -0.70 -31.34 -16.25
N GLN A 24 -0.71 -30.60 -15.14
CA GLN A 24 -1.46 -29.33 -15.04
C GLN A 24 -0.59 -28.11 -14.71
N PHE A 25 0.73 -28.29 -14.56
CA PHE A 25 1.69 -27.21 -14.27
C PHE A 25 2.58 -26.80 -15.46
N SER A 26 2.18 -27.13 -16.70
CA SER A 26 2.97 -26.83 -17.92
C SER A 26 2.13 -26.25 -19.06
N CYS A 27 1.11 -25.43 -18.75
CA CYS A 27 0.36 -24.66 -19.75
C CYS A 27 0.19 -23.16 -19.38
N ILE A 28 0.86 -22.68 -18.33
CA ILE A 28 0.80 -21.27 -17.92
C ILE A 28 2.15 -20.54 -18.15
N LEU A 29 3.20 -21.26 -18.60
CA LEU A 29 4.54 -20.67 -18.79
C LEU A 29 5.03 -20.57 -20.26
N SER A 30 4.15 -20.68 -21.25
CA SER A 30 4.54 -20.61 -22.68
C SER A 30 3.86 -19.49 -23.48
N SER A 31 3.12 -18.57 -22.84
CA SER A 31 2.51 -17.41 -23.53
C SER A 31 3.33 -16.12 -23.43
N LEU A 32 4.59 -16.22 -23.01
CA LEU A 32 5.58 -15.16 -23.10
C LEU A 32 6.72 -15.69 -23.99
N PHE A 33 6.91 -15.08 -25.15
CA PHE A 33 7.88 -15.41 -26.21
C PHE A 33 7.48 -16.50 -27.22
N ALA A 34 6.76 -16.10 -28.28
CA ALA A 34 7.05 -16.56 -29.66
C ALA A 34 6.33 -15.66 -30.67
N GLY A 35 7.10 -14.81 -31.34
CA GLY A 35 6.67 -14.10 -32.53
C GLY A 35 6.91 -14.92 -33.80
N SER A 36 6.13 -14.56 -34.82
CA SER A 36 6.38 -14.70 -36.26
C SER A 36 6.31 -16.07 -36.94
N SER A 37 5.44 -16.10 -37.96
CA SER A 37 5.50 -16.84 -39.24
C SER A 37 5.26 -18.36 -39.25
N ALA A 38 4.13 -18.79 -39.84
CA ALA A 38 4.03 -19.73 -40.98
C ALA A 38 2.63 -20.38 -41.11
N ALA A 39 2.31 -20.73 -42.35
CA ALA A 39 1.04 -21.15 -42.94
C ALA A 39 0.55 -22.58 -42.54
N PRO A 40 -0.65 -23.03 -43.01
CA PRO A 40 -1.51 -23.99 -42.32
C PRO A 40 -1.32 -25.46 -42.76
N LEU A 41 -1.66 -26.39 -41.87
CA LEU A 41 -1.97 -27.78 -42.25
C LEU A 41 -3.33 -28.22 -41.71
N ARG A 42 -4.17 -28.50 -42.70
CA ARG A 42 -5.50 -29.10 -42.72
C ARG A 42 -5.47 -30.49 -42.09
N ASN A 43 -6.40 -30.83 -41.21
CA ASN A 43 -6.97 -32.17 -41.18
C ASN A 43 -8.37 -32.21 -40.56
N ASN A 44 -9.29 -32.72 -41.38
CA ASN A 44 -10.67 -33.03 -41.07
C ASN A 44 -10.74 -34.13 -40.02
N PHE A 45 -11.52 -33.94 -38.95
CA PHE A 45 -12.24 -35.05 -38.34
C PHE A 45 -13.59 -34.57 -37.79
N THR A 46 -14.62 -35.16 -38.37
CA THR A 46 -16.05 -35.01 -38.13
C THR A 46 -16.45 -35.36 -36.69
N ALA A 47 -17.34 -34.55 -36.14
CA ALA A 47 -18.00 -34.75 -34.86
C ALA A 47 -18.84 -36.04 -34.80
N LYS A 48 -18.88 -36.67 -33.62
CA LYS A 48 -20.03 -37.46 -33.15
C LYS A 48 -20.30 -37.11 -31.69
N ARG A 49 -21.35 -36.31 -31.49
CA ARG A 49 -21.99 -36.03 -30.20
C ARG A 49 -22.88 -37.24 -29.86
N CYS A 50 -22.57 -37.94 -28.77
CA CYS A 50 -23.48 -38.92 -28.17
C CYS A 50 -24.21 -38.28 -26.99
N SER A 51 -25.53 -38.19 -27.10
CA SER A 51 -26.48 -37.99 -26.01
C SER A 51 -26.90 -39.36 -25.48
N SER A 52 -27.02 -39.51 -24.15
CA SER A 52 -27.81 -40.57 -23.55
C SER A 52 -28.63 -40.03 -22.38
N GLN A 53 -29.94 -40.10 -22.59
CA GLN A 53 -31.05 -39.69 -21.75
C GLN A 53 -31.40 -40.80 -20.74
N LYS A 54 -31.84 -40.45 -19.53
CA LYS A 54 -32.64 -41.38 -18.69
C LYS A 54 -33.71 -40.63 -17.88
N GLN A 55 -34.93 -40.75 -18.39
CA GLN A 55 -36.23 -40.89 -17.70
C GLN A 55 -36.55 -40.01 -16.49
N ASN A 56 -37.53 -39.11 -16.67
CA ASN A 56 -38.73 -39.19 -15.84
C ASN A 56 -39.98 -38.68 -16.57
N ARG A 57 -41.07 -39.42 -16.41
CA ARG A 57 -42.39 -39.26 -17.04
C ARG A 57 -43.12 -38.01 -16.54
N VAL A 58 -43.63 -37.20 -17.46
CA VAL A 58 -45.01 -36.69 -17.40
C VAL A 58 -45.56 -36.71 -18.83
N ILE A 59 -46.62 -37.48 -19.04
CA ILE A 59 -47.38 -37.58 -20.29
C ILE A 59 -48.44 -36.48 -20.24
N SER A 60 -48.43 -35.57 -21.21
CA SER A 60 -49.63 -34.86 -21.65
C SER A 60 -49.50 -34.59 -23.14
N CYS A 61 -50.43 -35.13 -23.92
CA CYS A 61 -50.54 -34.93 -25.37
C CYS A 61 -51.78 -34.09 -25.65
N SER A 62 -51.64 -33.05 -26.46
CA SER A 62 -52.73 -32.58 -27.34
C SER A 62 -52.14 -31.85 -28.55
N SER A 63 -52.95 -31.78 -29.60
CA SER A 63 -52.66 -31.90 -31.04
C SER A 63 -52.20 -30.66 -31.83
N GLN A 64 -51.43 -30.93 -32.89
CA GLN A 64 -51.06 -30.15 -34.11
C GLN A 64 -52.29 -29.61 -34.92
N PRO A 65 -52.20 -28.67 -35.92
CA PRO A 65 -51.19 -28.70 -37.02
C PRO A 65 -50.65 -27.37 -37.62
N GLU A 66 -49.48 -27.54 -38.28
CA GLU A 66 -48.93 -26.95 -39.52
C GLU A 66 -49.25 -25.51 -39.97
N ASP A 67 -48.19 -24.70 -40.18
CA ASP A 67 -47.93 -24.05 -41.47
C ASP A 67 -46.41 -23.77 -41.67
N LYS A 68 -46.06 -23.63 -42.94
CA LYS A 68 -44.83 -23.95 -43.67
C LYS A 68 -43.88 -22.75 -43.86
N THR A 69 -42.57 -23.08 -43.99
CA THR A 69 -41.62 -22.54 -45.02
C THR A 69 -41.25 -21.05 -44.91
N GLU A 70 -40.00 -20.56 -44.97
CA GLU A 70 -38.83 -20.92 -45.77
C GLU A 70 -37.58 -20.21 -45.19
N ASP A 71 -36.44 -20.64 -45.69
CA ASP A 71 -35.05 -20.34 -45.33
C ASP A 71 -34.65 -18.86 -45.20
N ASN A 72 -33.63 -18.60 -44.38
CA ASN A 72 -32.40 -17.98 -44.88
C ASN A 72 -31.20 -18.24 -43.97
N ALA A 73 -30.09 -18.54 -44.64
CA ALA A 73 -28.89 -19.18 -44.16
C ALA A 73 -28.03 -18.32 -43.21
N GLU A 74 -27.49 -18.97 -42.19
CA GLU A 74 -26.38 -18.50 -41.37
C GLU A 74 -25.05 -18.89 -42.03
N VAL A 75 -24.20 -17.90 -42.33
CA VAL A 75 -22.76 -18.08 -42.64
C VAL A 75 -21.97 -17.26 -41.62
N PRO A 76 -20.89 -17.82 -41.04
CA PRO A 76 -20.30 -17.30 -39.81
C PRO A 76 -19.26 -16.22 -40.12
N THR A 77 -19.36 -15.09 -39.42
CA THR A 77 -18.27 -14.10 -39.35
C THR A 77 -17.89 -13.87 -37.90
N SER A 78 -16.65 -14.28 -37.66
CA SER A 78 -15.73 -13.94 -36.59
C SER A 78 -15.93 -12.56 -35.94
N GLU A 79 -15.69 -12.55 -34.63
CA GLU A 79 -15.14 -11.43 -33.86
C GLU A 79 -16.01 -10.16 -33.83
N GLY A 80 -17.20 -10.31 -33.25
CA GLY A 80 -17.82 -9.22 -32.51
C GLY A 80 -17.12 -9.06 -31.17
N THR A 81 -16.30 -8.01 -31.04
CA THR A 81 -16.01 -7.40 -29.74
C THR A 81 -17.34 -6.98 -29.14
N GLU A 82 -17.98 -7.89 -28.40
CA GLU A 82 -19.09 -7.52 -27.54
C GLU A 82 -18.52 -6.57 -26.51
N THR A 83 -18.90 -5.30 -26.64
CA THR A 83 -18.90 -4.32 -25.56
C THR A 83 -19.58 -4.94 -24.34
N ARG A 84 -18.80 -5.66 -23.52
CA ARG A 84 -19.16 -6.05 -22.17
C ARG A 84 -19.39 -4.74 -21.41
N GLY A 85 -20.66 -4.37 -21.28
CA GLY A 85 -21.08 -3.40 -20.28
C GLY A 85 -20.42 -3.78 -18.96
N PHE A 86 -19.72 -2.83 -18.36
CA PHE A 86 -18.92 -2.96 -17.15
C PHE A 86 -19.77 -3.53 -15.99
N GLN A 87 -19.89 -4.86 -15.92
CA GLN A 87 -20.37 -5.59 -14.75
C GLN A 87 -19.19 -5.60 -13.78
N ILE A 88 -19.28 -4.80 -12.72
CA ILE A 88 -18.21 -4.71 -11.72
C ILE A 88 -18.28 -5.95 -10.85
N ASP A 89 -17.32 -6.86 -11.04
CA ASP A 89 -17.22 -8.09 -10.28
C ASP A 89 -16.57 -7.83 -8.92
N PHE A 90 -17.08 -8.48 -7.86
CA PHE A 90 -16.46 -8.52 -6.53
C PHE A 90 -14.97 -8.90 -6.57
N GLY A 91 -14.52 -9.57 -7.66
CA GLY A 91 -13.12 -9.85 -7.93
C GLY A 91 -12.24 -8.60 -8.09
N VAL A 92 -12.75 -7.52 -8.68
CA VAL A 92 -11.98 -6.25 -8.80
C VAL A 92 -11.81 -5.60 -7.43
N ILE A 93 -12.87 -5.59 -6.62
CA ILE A 93 -12.84 -5.10 -5.23
C ILE A 93 -11.85 -5.92 -4.40
N ALA A 94 -11.88 -7.25 -4.54
CA ALA A 94 -10.93 -8.14 -3.88
C ALA A 94 -9.48 -7.84 -4.30
N GLY A 95 -9.23 -7.65 -5.60
CA GLY A 95 -7.91 -7.32 -6.13
C GLY A 95 -7.35 -6.02 -5.55
N LEU A 96 -8.16 -4.94 -5.56
CA LEU A 96 -7.75 -3.66 -4.97
C LEU A 96 -7.56 -3.75 -3.45
N GLY A 97 -8.41 -4.52 -2.75
CA GLY A 97 -8.24 -4.79 -1.32
C GLY A 97 -6.93 -5.49 -1.00
N ILE A 98 -6.52 -6.46 -1.82
CA ILE A 98 -5.24 -7.17 -1.65
C ILE A 98 -4.06 -6.23 -1.89
N VAL A 99 -4.12 -5.37 -2.91
CA VAL A 99 -3.05 -4.39 -3.17
C VAL A 99 -2.87 -3.44 -1.98
N GLY A 100 -3.97 -2.88 -1.46
CA GLY A 100 -3.91 -2.02 -0.26
C GLY A 100 -3.47 -2.76 1.00
N PHE A 101 -3.83 -4.05 1.13
CA PHE A 101 -3.34 -4.90 2.22
C PHE A 101 -1.82 -5.10 2.12
N SER A 102 -1.29 -5.39 0.94
CA SER A 102 0.16 -5.53 0.73
C SER A 102 0.92 -4.24 1.03
N GLU A 103 0.41 -3.09 0.60
CA GLU A 103 0.98 -1.77 0.92
C GLU A 103 1.04 -1.55 2.44
N THR A 104 -0.08 -1.75 3.12
CA THR A 104 -0.18 -1.49 4.57
C THR A 104 0.59 -2.50 5.42
N VAL A 105 0.69 -3.76 4.99
CA VAL A 105 1.58 -4.76 5.60
C VAL A 105 3.04 -4.34 5.48
N TYR A 106 3.48 -3.90 4.30
CA TYR A 106 4.84 -3.41 4.10
C TYR A 106 5.16 -2.25 5.03
N LEU A 107 4.32 -1.22 5.09
CA LEU A 107 4.52 -0.07 5.96
C LEU A 107 4.48 -0.44 7.45
N THR A 108 3.59 -1.37 7.84
CA THR A 108 3.52 -1.87 9.22
C THR A 108 4.81 -2.60 9.59
N TYR A 109 5.33 -3.43 8.69
CA TYR A 109 6.57 -4.16 8.89
C TYR A 109 7.75 -3.19 9.07
N MET A 110 7.92 -2.22 8.17
CA MET A 110 9.02 -1.25 8.27
C MET A 110 8.96 -0.42 9.55
N LYS A 111 7.75 0.00 9.97
CA LYS A 111 7.52 0.74 11.21
C LYS A 111 7.87 -0.06 12.47
N LEU A 112 7.62 -1.37 12.48
CA LEU A 112 7.89 -2.24 13.64
C LEU A 112 9.35 -2.69 13.72
N PHE A 113 10.01 -2.87 12.59
CA PHE A 113 11.38 -3.39 12.51
C PHE A 113 12.44 -2.30 12.26
N GLY A 114 12.04 -1.03 12.08
CA GLY A 114 12.95 0.11 11.98
C GLY A 114 13.80 0.11 10.70
N GLY A 115 13.24 -0.33 9.57
CA GLY A 115 13.93 -0.35 8.27
C GLY A 115 13.64 0.90 7.43
N PRO A 116 14.55 1.30 6.52
CA PRO A 116 14.37 2.48 5.66
C PRO A 116 13.26 2.28 4.63
N VAL A 117 12.29 3.20 4.54
CA VAL A 117 11.21 3.10 3.54
C VAL A 117 11.71 3.48 2.15
N SER A 118 11.49 2.61 1.17
CA SER A 118 11.86 2.89 -0.22
C SER A 118 10.80 3.77 -0.89
N CYS A 119 11.12 5.01 -1.28
CA CYS A 119 10.22 5.86 -2.07
C CYS A 119 10.64 5.82 -3.56
N PRO A 120 9.92 5.11 -4.44
CA PRO A 120 10.35 4.85 -5.82
C PRO A 120 10.25 6.06 -6.78
N ILE A 121 9.82 7.23 -6.32
CA ILE A 121 9.64 8.43 -7.15
C ILE A 121 10.38 9.59 -6.48
N GLY A 122 11.47 10.05 -7.12
CA GLY A 122 12.48 10.96 -6.56
C GLY A 122 12.05 12.40 -6.35
N ALA A 123 11.07 12.63 -5.46
CA ALA A 123 10.69 13.96 -4.99
C ALA A 123 9.87 13.92 -3.68
N GLY A 124 10.21 13.08 -2.69
CA GLY A 124 9.44 13.07 -1.45
C GLY A 124 10.07 12.31 -0.29
N ASN A 125 10.05 12.92 0.89
CA ASN A 125 10.44 12.31 2.15
C ASN A 125 9.22 11.58 2.76
N CYS A 126 8.90 10.38 2.25
CA CYS A 126 7.81 9.60 2.86
C CYS A 126 8.14 9.17 4.30
N GLU A 127 9.44 9.06 4.62
CA GLU A 127 9.94 8.67 5.95
C GLU A 127 9.54 9.69 7.02
N ASP A 128 9.65 10.99 6.73
CA ASP A 128 9.27 12.07 7.66
C ASP A 128 7.77 12.00 7.98
N VAL A 129 6.93 11.90 6.95
CA VAL A 129 5.47 11.74 7.10
C VAL A 129 5.13 10.46 7.88
N LEU A 130 5.79 9.34 7.55
CA LEU A 130 5.54 8.05 8.19
C LEU A 130 6.07 7.98 9.62
N ASN A 131 7.01 8.83 10.02
CA ASN A 131 7.54 8.92 11.39
C ASN A 131 6.96 10.07 12.21
N SER A 132 6.20 10.97 11.60
CA SER A 132 5.46 12.03 12.30
C SER A 132 4.46 11.49 13.33
N ASP A 133 4.00 12.35 14.24
CA ASP A 133 3.00 12.00 15.25
C ASP A 133 1.66 11.56 14.64
N TYR A 134 1.37 11.97 13.40
CA TYR A 134 0.16 11.56 12.67
C TYR A 134 0.19 10.09 12.24
N SER A 135 1.36 9.44 12.28
CA SER A 135 1.52 8.02 11.96
C SER A 135 0.95 7.07 13.01
N PHE A 136 0.50 7.57 14.16
CA PHE A 136 -0.12 6.78 15.22
C PHE A 136 -1.57 7.24 15.48
N VAL A 137 -2.49 6.27 15.59
CA VAL A 137 -3.89 6.48 15.97
C VAL A 137 -4.14 5.70 17.26
N PHE A 138 -4.54 6.37 18.34
CA PHE A 138 -4.69 5.75 19.68
C PHE A 138 -3.46 4.92 20.13
N GLY A 139 -2.24 5.34 19.75
CA GLY A 139 -0.99 4.63 20.05
C GLY A 139 -0.68 3.42 19.17
N VAL A 140 -1.55 3.10 18.21
CA VAL A 140 -1.34 2.03 17.21
C VAL A 140 -0.87 2.64 15.90
N PRO A 141 0.12 2.05 15.19
CA PRO A 141 0.50 2.52 13.87
C PRO A 141 -0.70 2.60 12.92
N LEU A 142 -0.86 3.72 12.24
CA LEU A 142 -1.92 3.94 11.26
C LEU A 142 -1.89 2.87 10.15
N SER A 143 -0.69 2.43 9.75
CA SER A 143 -0.48 1.34 8.81
C SER A 143 -1.11 0.02 9.28
N ALA A 144 -1.08 -0.28 10.58
CA ALA A 144 -1.70 -1.49 11.13
C ALA A 144 -3.24 -1.39 11.12
N VAL A 145 -3.80 -0.20 11.35
CA VAL A 145 -5.24 0.06 11.19
C VAL A 145 -5.65 -0.11 9.72
N GLY A 146 -4.84 0.41 8.79
CA GLY A 146 -5.01 0.22 7.36
C GLY A 146 -4.97 -1.26 6.93
N MET A 147 -4.05 -2.04 7.50
CA MET A 147 -3.93 -3.47 7.26
C MET A 147 -5.22 -4.22 7.63
N LEU A 148 -5.83 -3.90 8.77
CA LEU A 148 -7.12 -4.49 9.16
C LEU A 148 -8.25 -4.05 8.21
N ALA A 149 -8.28 -2.78 7.83
CA ALA A 149 -9.32 -2.25 6.95
C ALA A 149 -9.26 -2.86 5.53
N TYR A 150 -8.10 -2.79 4.86
CA TYR A 150 -7.91 -3.40 3.53
C TYR A 150 -8.03 -4.92 3.56
N GLY A 151 -7.55 -5.57 4.62
CA GLY A 151 -7.72 -7.01 4.82
C GLY A 151 -9.20 -7.41 4.92
N SER A 152 -10.01 -6.62 5.63
CA SER A 152 -11.46 -6.87 5.72
C SER A 152 -12.15 -6.74 4.35
N VAL A 153 -11.78 -5.72 3.55
CA VAL A 153 -12.32 -5.53 2.20
C VAL A 153 -11.90 -6.67 1.26
N ALA A 154 -10.63 -7.11 1.33
CA ALA A 154 -10.14 -8.24 0.55
C ALA A 154 -10.92 -9.53 0.88
N ILE A 155 -11.11 -9.83 2.16
CA ILE A 155 -11.88 -11.01 2.62
C ILE A 155 -13.32 -10.92 2.13
N LEU A 156 -14.00 -9.79 2.33
CA LEU A 156 -15.39 -9.62 1.91
C LEU A 156 -15.55 -9.67 0.38
N GLY A 157 -14.59 -9.13 -0.37
CA GLY A 157 -14.55 -9.22 -1.83
C GLY A 157 -14.40 -10.66 -2.32
N VAL A 158 -13.48 -11.43 -1.74
CA VAL A 158 -13.28 -12.86 -2.08
C VAL A 158 -14.52 -13.69 -1.74
N LEU A 159 -15.12 -13.45 -0.57
CA LEU A 159 -16.35 -14.13 -0.16
C LEU A 159 -17.50 -13.82 -1.13
N GLY A 160 -17.66 -12.54 -1.51
CA GLY A 160 -18.65 -12.11 -2.50
C GLY A 160 -18.42 -12.66 -3.90
N ALA A 161 -17.15 -12.88 -4.30
CA ALA A 161 -16.79 -13.45 -5.61
C ALA A 161 -16.92 -14.97 -5.67
N SER A 162 -16.68 -15.68 -4.56
CA SER A 162 -16.61 -17.14 -4.57
C SER A 162 -17.94 -17.84 -4.81
N GLY A 163 -19.09 -17.17 -4.55
CA GLY A 163 -20.44 -17.71 -4.75
C GLY A 163 -20.72 -19.05 -4.03
N ASN A 164 -19.78 -19.55 -3.23
CA ASN A 164 -19.75 -20.92 -2.73
C ASN A 164 -20.35 -20.99 -1.32
N SER A 165 -20.93 -22.15 -1.00
CA SER A 165 -21.85 -22.42 0.12
C SER A 165 -21.27 -22.31 1.54
N PHE A 166 -20.26 -21.46 1.79
CA PHE A 166 -19.86 -21.17 3.17
C PHE A 166 -20.98 -20.39 3.85
N ARG A 167 -21.58 -21.05 4.84
CA ARG A 167 -22.86 -20.78 5.51
C ARG A 167 -22.92 -19.49 6.36
N ILE A 168 -22.25 -18.40 5.98
CA ILE A 168 -22.29 -17.15 6.74
C ILE A 168 -22.37 -15.97 5.78
N ALA A 169 -23.41 -15.15 5.97
CA ALA A 169 -23.70 -13.85 5.36
C ALA A 169 -24.66 -13.84 4.16
N ASN A 170 -25.85 -13.26 4.38
CA ASN A 170 -26.71 -12.76 3.30
C ASN A 170 -25.88 -11.84 2.38
N VAL A 171 -26.01 -12.00 1.06
CA VAL A 171 -25.29 -11.19 0.05
C VAL A 171 -25.50 -9.69 0.29
N ASP A 172 -26.68 -9.31 0.78
CA ASP A 172 -27.01 -7.94 1.17
C ASP A 172 -26.20 -7.46 2.37
N MET A 173 -25.93 -8.34 3.36
CA MET A 173 -25.09 -8.00 4.51
C MET A 173 -23.64 -7.75 4.09
N VAL A 174 -23.08 -8.57 3.19
CA VAL A 174 -21.72 -8.36 2.64
C VAL A 174 -21.64 -7.03 1.90
N ARG A 175 -22.66 -6.70 1.09
CA ARG A 175 -22.74 -5.41 0.38
C ARG A 175 -22.82 -4.22 1.33
N TRP A 176 -23.64 -4.30 2.37
CA TRP A 176 -23.73 -3.23 3.37
C TRP A 176 -22.45 -3.07 4.19
N LEU A 177 -21.78 -4.17 4.53
CA LEU A 177 -20.51 -4.15 5.25
C LEU A 177 -19.37 -3.60 4.39
N LEU A 178 -19.29 -4.00 3.11
CA LEU A 178 -18.36 -3.42 2.13
C LEU A 178 -18.60 -1.93 1.96
N LEU A 179 -19.87 -1.51 1.86
CA LEU A 179 -20.21 -0.10 1.75
C LEU A 179 -19.77 0.65 3.02
N GLY A 180 -20.09 0.16 4.21
CA GLY A 180 -19.67 0.80 5.46
C GLY A 180 -18.14 0.93 5.59
N THR A 181 -17.41 -0.17 5.36
CA THR A 181 -15.95 -0.21 5.47
C THR A 181 -15.24 0.71 4.48
N THR A 182 -15.57 0.61 3.18
CA THR A 182 -14.96 1.46 2.13
C THR A 182 -15.23 2.95 2.33
N SER A 183 -16.36 3.28 2.94
CA SER A 183 -16.76 4.66 3.22
C SER A 183 -16.00 5.27 4.39
N VAL A 184 -15.81 4.48 5.45
CA VAL A 184 -14.94 4.84 6.57
C VAL A 184 -13.51 5.04 6.08
N MET A 185 -13.00 4.14 5.24
CA MET A 185 -11.65 4.23 4.66
C MET A 185 -11.46 5.48 3.78
N ALA A 186 -12.42 5.77 2.90
CA ALA A 186 -12.37 6.95 2.05
C ALA A 186 -12.45 8.25 2.90
N SER A 187 -13.33 8.29 3.90
CA SER A 187 -13.46 9.44 4.81
C SER A 187 -12.17 9.68 5.60
N ALA A 188 -11.55 8.62 6.12
CA ALA A 188 -10.26 8.70 6.78
C ALA A 188 -9.16 9.17 5.83
N SER A 189 -9.15 8.69 4.57
CA SER A 189 -8.17 9.09 3.57
C SER A 189 -8.26 10.57 3.19
N VAL A 190 -9.48 11.12 3.09
CA VAL A 190 -9.69 12.56 2.89
C VAL A 190 -9.14 13.36 4.07
N TYR A 191 -9.35 12.89 5.30
CA TYR A 191 -8.81 13.53 6.49
C TYR A 191 -7.28 13.53 6.53
N PHE A 192 -6.64 12.41 6.17
CA PHE A 192 -5.18 12.33 6.10
C PHE A 192 -4.59 13.19 4.97
N MET A 193 -5.27 13.28 3.83
CA MET A 193 -4.89 14.21 2.76
C MET A 193 -5.01 15.68 3.20
N TYR A 194 -6.05 16.01 3.98
CA TYR A 194 -6.18 17.33 4.57
C TYR A 194 -5.01 17.65 5.52
N ILE A 195 -4.60 16.70 6.38
CA ILE A 195 -3.42 16.88 7.24
C ILE A 195 -2.16 17.06 6.41
N LEU A 196 -1.93 16.20 5.41
CA LEU A 196 -0.74 16.27 4.55
C LEU A 196 -0.64 17.64 3.87
N SER A 197 -1.76 18.20 3.40
CA SER A 197 -1.77 19.49 2.71
C SER A 197 -1.69 20.72 3.63
N THR A 198 -2.05 20.61 4.91
CA THR A 198 -2.19 21.79 5.80
C THR A 198 -1.25 21.79 6.99
N LYS A 199 -0.75 20.62 7.41
CA LYS A 199 0.12 20.47 8.58
C LYS A 199 1.54 20.07 8.23
N LEU A 200 1.73 19.41 7.08
CA LEU A 200 3.02 18.91 6.60
C LEU A 200 3.37 19.59 5.26
N GLU A 201 3.35 20.92 5.25
CA GLU A 201 3.64 21.70 4.05
C GLU A 201 5.09 21.44 3.59
N GLY A 202 5.26 20.98 2.34
CA GLY A 202 6.57 20.74 1.73
C GLY A 202 6.97 19.26 1.60
N GLU A 203 6.24 18.34 2.22
CA GLU A 203 6.49 16.89 2.11
C GLU A 203 5.43 16.20 1.26
N SER A 204 5.84 15.33 0.33
CA SER A 204 4.92 14.48 -0.43
C SER A 204 5.19 13.00 -0.16
N CYS A 205 4.18 12.30 0.36
CA CYS A 205 4.24 10.87 0.61
C CYS A 205 3.46 10.08 -0.46
N VAL A 206 4.20 9.36 -1.31
CA VAL A 206 3.61 8.56 -2.40
C VAL A 206 2.69 7.44 -1.89
N TYR A 207 2.98 6.88 -0.73
CA TYR A 207 2.16 5.85 -0.08
C TYR A 207 0.81 6.41 0.40
N CYS A 208 0.81 7.59 1.03
CA CYS A 208 -0.44 8.25 1.43
C CYS A 208 -1.33 8.54 0.21
N VAL A 209 -0.74 8.98 -0.91
CA VAL A 209 -1.45 9.22 -2.17
C VAL A 209 -2.00 7.93 -2.76
N THR A 210 -1.19 6.87 -2.79
CA THR A 210 -1.59 5.55 -3.28
C THR A 210 -2.78 5.01 -2.49
N SER A 211 -2.69 5.01 -1.16
CA SER A 211 -3.79 4.58 -0.29
C SER A 211 -5.05 5.44 -0.46
N ALA A 212 -4.94 6.76 -0.64
CA ALA A 212 -6.10 7.62 -0.90
C ALA A 212 -6.77 7.31 -2.26
N VAL A 213 -5.98 7.00 -3.29
CA VAL A 213 -6.50 6.57 -4.59
C VAL A 213 -7.17 5.20 -4.48
N LEU A 214 -6.57 4.26 -3.76
CA LEU A 214 -7.14 2.92 -3.55
C LEU A 214 -8.47 2.98 -2.79
N SER A 215 -8.53 3.68 -1.65
CA SER A 215 -9.74 3.78 -0.84
C SER A 215 -10.88 4.50 -1.58
N THR A 216 -10.58 5.56 -2.32
CA THR A 216 -11.57 6.29 -3.14
C THR A 216 -12.07 5.41 -4.29
N SER A 217 -11.18 4.67 -4.95
CA SER A 217 -11.55 3.74 -6.03
C SER A 217 -12.46 2.62 -5.51
N LEU A 218 -12.14 2.05 -4.35
CA LEU A 218 -12.97 1.03 -3.70
C LEU A 218 -14.37 1.55 -3.36
N LEU A 219 -14.47 2.77 -2.83
CA LEU A 219 -15.76 3.41 -2.55
C LEU A 219 -16.57 3.62 -3.84
N LEU A 220 -15.95 4.16 -4.89
CA LEU A 220 -16.61 4.39 -6.18
C LEU A 220 -17.12 3.08 -6.80
N LEU A 221 -16.30 2.03 -6.80
CA LEU A 221 -16.71 0.71 -7.30
C LEU A 221 -17.86 0.13 -6.46
N THR A 222 -17.80 0.27 -5.14
CA THR A 222 -18.87 -0.23 -4.24
C THR A 222 -20.19 0.53 -4.44
N LEU A 223 -20.13 1.84 -4.68
CA LEU A 223 -21.31 2.64 -5.04
C LEU A 223 -21.88 2.24 -6.41
N ARG A 224 -21.03 1.91 -7.38
CA ARG A 224 -21.46 1.44 -8.72
C ARG A 224 -22.07 0.04 -8.69
N VAL A 225 -21.64 -0.84 -7.78
CA VAL A 225 -22.25 -2.18 -7.56
C VAL A 225 -23.67 -2.07 -6.98
N ARG A 226 -23.97 -1.00 -6.23
CA ARG A 226 -25.28 -0.75 -5.60
C ARG A 226 -26.19 0.18 -6.44
N GLY A 227 -25.61 1.02 -7.29
CA GLY A 227 -26.29 2.13 -7.96
C GLY A 227 -26.77 1.84 -9.40
N PRO A 228 -27.93 2.35 -9.83
CA PRO A 228 -28.49 2.17 -11.17
C PRO A 228 -27.93 3.19 -12.18
N PHE A 229 -26.60 3.33 -12.29
CA PHE A 229 -26.02 4.35 -13.20
C PHE A 229 -25.73 3.85 -14.62
N SER A 230 -25.86 2.55 -14.89
CA SER A 230 -25.62 1.96 -16.23
C SER A 230 -26.89 1.53 -16.97
N GLY A 231 -28.06 2.04 -16.58
CA GLY A 231 -29.33 1.76 -17.26
C GLY A 231 -30.19 3.01 -17.39
N LYS A 232 -30.14 3.66 -18.56
CA LYS A 232 -30.92 4.85 -18.98
C LYS A 232 -30.62 6.18 -18.26
N LEU A 233 -29.65 6.88 -18.83
CA LEU A 233 -29.18 8.23 -18.51
C LEU A 233 -30.23 9.37 -18.61
N GLY A 234 -31.49 9.13 -19.02
CA GLY A 234 -32.42 10.23 -19.36
C GLY A 234 -33.74 10.32 -18.59
N THR A 235 -34.24 9.25 -17.96
CA THR A 235 -35.67 9.20 -17.56
C THR A 235 -35.90 9.12 -16.04
N TRP A 236 -34.85 8.99 -15.23
CA TRP A 236 -34.93 8.84 -13.76
C TRP A 236 -34.81 10.17 -12.98
N ILE A 237 -34.67 11.32 -13.65
CA ILE A 237 -34.50 12.62 -12.97
C ILE A 237 -35.82 13.19 -12.43
N THR A 238 -37.00 12.81 -12.95
CA THR A 238 -38.22 13.62 -12.71
C THR A 238 -39.45 12.94 -12.13
N ASN A 239 -39.56 11.61 -12.04
CA ASN A 239 -40.85 11.00 -11.67
C ASN A 239 -40.78 10.01 -10.49
N LYS A 240 -41.26 10.53 -9.34
CA LYS A 240 -41.82 9.83 -8.18
C LYS A 240 -40.94 8.77 -7.47
N PHE A 241 -40.31 9.24 -6.39
CA PHE A 241 -40.00 8.50 -5.16
C PHE A 241 -39.09 7.26 -5.28
N GLY A 242 -37.80 7.53 -5.47
CA GLY A 242 -36.68 6.73 -4.95
C GLY A 242 -35.73 7.53 -4.02
N PHE A 243 -36.16 8.72 -3.58
CA PHE A 243 -35.33 9.64 -2.78
C PHE A 243 -35.09 9.18 -1.33
N GLN A 244 -35.88 8.24 -0.80
CA GLN A 244 -35.75 7.77 0.59
C GLN A 244 -34.52 6.88 0.80
N GLU A 245 -34.33 5.87 -0.04
CA GLU A 245 -33.16 4.97 0.02
C GLU A 245 -31.84 5.73 -0.23
N ILE A 246 -31.85 6.72 -1.12
CA ILE A 246 -30.68 7.57 -1.39
C ILE A 246 -30.39 8.52 -0.23
N LYS A 247 -31.43 9.11 0.38
CA LYS A 247 -31.26 9.91 1.61
C LYS A 247 -30.73 9.07 2.77
N GLN A 248 -31.16 7.81 2.89
CA GLN A 248 -30.71 6.93 3.96
C GLN A 248 -29.26 6.47 3.76
N VAL A 249 -28.88 6.10 2.53
CA VAL A 249 -27.48 5.76 2.22
C VAL A 249 -26.59 7.00 2.33
N ALA A 250 -26.95 8.12 1.72
CA ALA A 250 -26.18 9.36 1.84
C ALA A 250 -26.11 9.87 3.29
N GLY A 251 -27.19 9.73 4.05
CA GLY A 251 -27.22 10.06 5.48
C GLY A 251 -26.30 9.17 6.30
N LEU A 252 -26.27 7.86 6.04
CA LEU A 252 -25.36 6.92 6.70
C LEU A 252 -23.89 7.20 6.34
N GLN A 253 -23.63 7.54 5.08
CA GLN A 253 -22.31 7.93 4.57
C GLN A 253 -21.81 9.21 5.24
N LEU A 254 -22.65 10.24 5.31
CA LEU A 254 -22.33 11.50 5.98
C LEU A 254 -22.14 11.29 7.48
N ALA A 255 -22.99 10.48 8.13
CA ALA A 255 -22.84 10.15 9.54
C ALA A 255 -21.52 9.40 9.81
N ALA A 256 -21.15 8.45 8.95
CA ALA A 256 -19.87 7.74 9.05
C ALA A 256 -18.68 8.70 8.84
N ALA A 257 -18.75 9.60 7.86
CA ALA A 257 -17.71 10.60 7.62
C ALA A 257 -17.54 11.55 8.81
N VAL A 258 -18.65 12.06 9.37
CA VAL A 258 -18.63 12.92 10.57
C VAL A 258 -18.09 12.15 11.77
N ALA A 259 -18.51 10.90 11.98
CA ALA A 259 -18.00 10.07 13.07
C ALA A 259 -16.48 9.85 12.94
N VAL A 260 -15.99 9.48 11.75
CA VAL A 260 -14.56 9.31 11.49
C VAL A 260 -13.80 10.61 11.72
N PHE A 261 -14.32 11.74 11.22
CA PHE A 261 -13.71 13.04 11.43
C PHE A 261 -13.60 13.39 12.92
N LEU A 262 -14.67 13.19 13.70
CA LEU A 262 -14.68 13.46 15.14
C LEU A 262 -13.74 12.50 15.89
N THR A 263 -13.73 11.22 15.54
CA THR A 263 -12.85 10.22 16.17
C THR A 263 -11.38 10.52 15.88
N LEU A 264 -11.02 10.79 14.62
CA LEU A 264 -9.65 11.15 14.25
C LEU A 264 -9.27 12.49 14.86
N SER A 265 -10.13 13.50 14.79
CA SER A 265 -9.87 14.80 15.42
C SER A 265 -9.71 14.69 16.93
N SER A 266 -10.43 13.80 17.60
CA SER A 266 -10.26 13.53 19.03
C SER A 266 -8.94 12.80 19.32
N SER A 267 -8.60 11.78 18.53
CA SER A 267 -7.30 11.09 18.62
C SER A 267 -6.13 12.06 18.43
N TYR A 268 -6.31 13.04 17.55
CA TYR A 268 -5.30 14.04 17.22
C TYR A 268 -5.46 15.36 17.97
N ALA A 269 -6.49 15.54 18.79
CA ALA A 269 -6.68 16.73 19.61
C ALA A 269 -5.59 16.86 20.68
N GLY A 270 -5.03 15.73 21.11
CA GLY A 270 -3.86 15.67 21.99
C GLY A 270 -2.53 15.88 21.26
N ILE A 271 -2.51 15.71 19.93
CA ILE A 271 -1.39 16.15 19.09
C ILE A 271 -1.62 17.63 18.87
N THR A 272 -1.09 18.47 19.77
CA THR A 272 -0.96 19.89 19.44
C THR A 272 -0.25 19.97 18.10
N PRO A 273 -0.88 20.49 17.03
CA PRO A 273 -0.11 20.91 15.88
C PRO A 273 0.93 21.87 16.43
N ALA A 274 2.19 21.73 16.02
CA ALA A 274 3.23 22.70 16.35
C ALA A 274 2.80 24.16 16.02
N ALA A 275 1.74 24.34 15.22
CA ALA A 275 1.10 25.60 14.86
C ALA A 275 0.19 26.28 15.92
N THR A 276 0.01 25.74 17.14
CA THR A 276 -0.72 26.47 18.21
C THR A 276 0.02 26.48 19.56
N ARG A 277 1.36 26.42 19.53
CA ARG A 277 2.13 27.28 20.44
C ARG A 277 2.41 28.57 19.65
N SER A 278 2.13 29.68 20.30
CA SER A 278 2.43 31.06 19.90
C SER A 278 3.70 31.16 19.04
N ASP A 279 3.72 32.11 18.09
CA ASP A 279 4.76 32.53 17.12
C ASP A 279 6.25 32.55 17.55
N GLU A 280 6.72 31.53 18.25
CA GLU A 280 8.09 31.36 18.72
C GLU A 280 8.32 29.84 18.84
N ILE A 281 8.58 29.18 17.71
CA ILE A 281 9.35 27.94 17.74
C ILE A 281 10.68 28.36 18.35
N ASP A 282 10.91 28.08 19.62
CA ASP A 282 12.17 28.32 20.31
C ASP A 282 12.70 26.96 20.77
N LEU A 283 13.63 26.43 19.99
CA LEU A 283 14.31 25.18 20.30
C LEU A 283 15.61 25.52 21.04
N PRO A 284 15.73 25.16 22.33
CA PRO A 284 16.99 25.33 23.03
C PRO A 284 18.08 24.43 22.40
N PRO A 285 19.35 24.86 22.38
CA PRO A 285 20.45 24.11 21.79
C PRO A 285 20.82 22.91 22.65
N VAL A 286 20.05 21.82 22.50
CA VAL A 286 20.28 20.55 23.18
C VAL A 286 20.70 19.52 22.14
N GLU A 287 21.98 19.17 22.14
CA GLU A 287 22.48 18.12 21.26
C GLU A 287 22.13 16.71 21.80
N PRO A 288 21.57 15.82 20.95
CA PRO A 288 21.34 14.43 21.33
C PRO A 288 22.66 13.70 21.55
N GLN A 289 22.71 12.83 22.56
CA GLN A 289 23.91 12.05 22.85
C GLN A 289 24.09 10.91 21.85
N ILE A 290 25.28 10.83 21.25
CA ILE A 290 25.69 9.69 20.41
C ILE A 290 25.82 8.47 21.33
N THR A 291 25.09 7.39 21.03
CA THR A 291 25.06 6.17 21.85
C THR A 291 25.95 5.06 21.29
N THR A 292 26.30 5.12 20.01
CA THR A 292 27.12 4.11 19.32
C THR A 292 28.61 4.25 19.67
N SER A 293 29.33 3.13 19.58
CA SER A 293 30.79 3.07 19.69
C SER A 293 31.44 3.04 18.31
N SER A 294 32.61 3.66 18.18
CA SER A 294 33.35 3.78 16.94
C SER A 294 34.20 2.54 16.67
N SER A 295 34.36 2.17 15.40
CA SER A 295 35.32 1.13 15.00
C SER A 295 36.71 1.73 14.78
N PRO A 296 37.79 0.93 14.77
CA PRO A 296 39.12 1.41 14.42
C PRO A 296 39.19 2.08 13.03
N MET A 297 38.36 1.63 12.09
CA MET A 297 38.25 2.20 10.75
C MET A 297 37.62 3.60 10.79
N THR A 298 36.54 3.78 11.54
CA THR A 298 35.82 5.06 11.60
C THR A 298 36.62 6.12 12.34
N ILE A 299 37.38 5.72 13.37
CA ILE A 299 38.36 6.58 14.04
C ILE A 299 39.46 7.01 13.06
N SER A 300 39.96 6.10 12.23
CA SER A 300 41.01 6.40 11.26
C SER A 300 40.51 7.35 10.16
N LEU A 301 39.30 7.11 9.65
CA LEU A 301 38.64 7.98 8.68
C LEU A 301 38.39 9.37 9.27
N ALA A 302 37.86 9.46 10.50
CA ALA A 302 37.61 10.74 11.16
C ALA A 302 38.89 11.57 11.34
N LYS A 303 40.00 10.94 11.74
CA LYS A 303 41.32 11.60 11.81
C LYS A 303 41.82 12.06 10.45
N HIS A 304 41.59 11.26 9.40
CA HIS A 304 41.95 11.64 8.04
C HIS A 304 41.15 12.87 7.58
N LEU A 305 39.83 12.86 7.80
CA LEU A 305 38.94 13.98 7.50
C LEU A 305 39.40 15.27 8.20
N GLN A 306 39.75 15.18 9.48
CA GLN A 306 40.35 16.30 10.23
C GLN A 306 41.64 16.81 9.57
N SER A 307 42.55 15.89 9.19
CA SER A 307 43.85 16.26 8.63
C SER A 307 43.76 17.00 7.29
N ILE A 308 42.69 16.76 6.53
CA ILE A 308 42.42 17.43 5.24
C ILE A 308 41.48 18.62 5.38
N GLY A 309 41.07 18.97 6.60
CA GLY A 309 40.16 20.08 6.88
C GLY A 309 38.74 19.88 6.36
N ALA A 310 38.29 18.62 6.25
CA ALA A 310 36.92 18.30 5.88
C ALA A 310 35.95 18.70 7.01
N LYS A 311 34.84 19.34 6.65
CA LYS A 311 33.85 19.84 7.62
C LYS A 311 32.49 19.23 7.38
N MET A 312 31.79 18.92 8.48
CA MET A 312 30.39 18.55 8.47
C MET A 312 29.56 19.68 9.05
N TYR A 313 28.64 20.23 8.27
CA TYR A 313 27.72 21.27 8.68
C TYR A 313 26.38 20.65 9.02
N GLY A 314 25.80 21.04 10.16
CA GLY A 314 24.51 20.50 10.59
C GLY A 314 23.83 21.35 11.64
N ALA A 315 22.73 20.83 12.14
CA ALA A 315 21.96 21.45 13.21
C ALA A 315 21.68 20.45 14.34
N PHE A 316 21.61 20.92 15.59
CA PHE A 316 21.40 20.03 16.74
C PHE A 316 20.07 19.26 16.70
N TRP A 317 19.05 19.78 16.02
CA TRP A 317 17.72 19.15 15.87
C TRP A 317 17.56 18.31 14.60
N CYS A 318 18.59 18.20 13.77
CA CYS A 318 18.53 17.50 12.50
C CYS A 318 18.68 15.98 12.70
N SER A 319 17.65 15.21 12.33
CA SER A 319 17.63 13.74 12.43
C SER A 319 18.77 13.09 11.64
N HIS A 320 18.93 13.46 10.37
CA HIS A 320 20.01 12.93 9.52
C HIS A 320 21.41 13.31 10.02
N CYS A 321 21.55 14.46 10.68
CA CYS A 321 22.80 14.87 11.29
C CYS A 321 23.12 13.96 12.48
N TYR A 322 22.10 13.60 13.27
CA TYR A 322 22.24 12.64 14.33
C TYR A 322 22.55 11.23 13.82
N GLU A 323 21.90 10.77 12.74
CA GLU A 323 22.19 9.47 12.09
C GLU A 323 23.63 9.42 11.56
N GLN A 324 24.09 10.46 10.88
CA GLN A 324 25.49 10.58 10.46
C GLN A 324 26.47 10.56 11.65
N LYS A 325 26.17 11.25 12.75
CA LYS A 325 26.99 11.23 13.99
C LYS A 325 27.01 9.82 14.60
N GLN A 326 25.87 9.14 14.62
CA GLN A 326 25.72 7.77 15.13
C GLN A 326 26.46 6.75 14.26
N MET A 327 26.49 6.96 12.95
CA MET A 327 27.27 6.15 12.02
C MET A 327 28.73 6.13 12.47
N PHE A 328 29.38 7.29 12.66
CA PHE A 328 30.78 7.39 13.06
C PHE A 328 31.08 6.86 14.48
N GLY A 329 30.19 7.15 15.44
CA GLY A 329 30.32 6.79 16.84
C GLY A 329 31.03 7.83 17.71
N ARG A 330 30.91 7.67 19.03
CA ARG A 330 31.34 8.65 20.04
C ARG A 330 32.82 9.03 19.98
N GLU A 331 33.70 8.07 19.76
CA GLU A 331 35.15 8.25 19.72
C GLU A 331 35.62 8.92 18.43
N ALA A 332 35.05 8.55 17.29
CA ALA A 332 35.38 9.12 15.98
C ALA A 332 34.88 10.56 15.84
N MET A 333 33.68 10.86 16.37
CA MET A 333 33.11 12.20 16.33
C MET A 333 33.96 13.26 17.04
N LYS A 334 34.88 12.87 17.94
CA LYS A 334 35.85 13.80 18.56
C LYS A 334 36.87 14.36 17.56
N TYR A 335 37.05 13.71 16.42
CA TYR A 335 37.98 14.12 15.36
C TYR A 335 37.25 14.75 14.18
N ILE A 336 35.93 14.65 14.09
CA ILE A 336 35.18 15.28 13.00
C ILE A 336 35.00 16.76 13.32
N ASP A 337 35.43 17.61 12.39
CA ASP A 337 35.23 19.05 12.47
C ASP A 337 33.76 19.37 12.10
N TYR A 338 32.87 19.19 13.09
CA TYR A 338 31.46 19.54 13.01
C TYR A 338 31.25 21.04 13.25
N VAL A 339 30.48 21.67 12.37
CA VAL A 339 30.06 23.07 12.49
C VAL A 339 28.57 23.09 12.81
N GLU A 340 28.24 23.50 14.03
CA GLU A 340 26.86 23.76 14.44
C GLU A 340 26.38 25.06 13.82
N CYS A 341 25.34 24.96 12.99
CA CYS A 341 24.83 26.10 12.26
C CYS A 341 23.88 26.97 13.07
N TYR A 342 23.42 26.50 14.23
CA TYR A 342 22.54 27.25 15.12
C TYR A 342 22.92 27.03 16.60
N PRO A 343 24.10 27.54 17.02
CA PRO A 343 24.65 27.29 18.35
C PRO A 343 23.82 27.91 19.48
N ASP A 344 23.07 28.97 19.19
CA ASP A 344 22.23 29.69 20.16
C ASP A 344 20.79 29.16 20.24
N GLY A 345 20.52 28.01 19.61
CA GLY A 345 19.16 27.51 19.46
C GLY A 345 18.54 27.91 18.13
N TYR A 346 17.33 27.40 17.88
CA TYR A 346 16.57 27.74 16.67
C TYR A 346 15.31 28.48 17.03
N ARG A 347 15.13 29.62 16.36
CA ARG A 347 13.86 30.32 16.30
C ARG A 347 13.50 30.83 14.93
N ARG A 348 12.21 31.03 14.68
CA ARG A 348 11.73 31.51 13.38
C ARG A 348 12.43 32.82 13.00
N GLY A 349 13.07 32.85 11.83
CA GLY A 349 13.80 34.03 11.34
C GLY A 349 15.18 34.25 11.96
N ILE A 350 15.68 33.32 12.80
CA ILE A 350 17.07 33.35 13.25
C ILE A 350 17.99 33.14 12.04
N LYS A 351 19.07 33.92 11.99
CA LYS A 351 20.12 33.74 11.00
C LYS A 351 20.99 32.57 11.40
N MET A 352 21.50 31.88 10.39
CA MET A 352 22.44 30.79 10.60
C MET A 352 23.79 31.37 11.02
N ALA A 353 24.62 30.59 11.71
CA ALA A 353 25.97 30.99 12.05
C ALA A 353 26.76 31.38 10.78
N GLU A 354 27.57 32.45 10.88
CA GLU A 354 28.34 33.01 9.75
C GLU A 354 29.20 31.96 9.04
N ALA A 355 29.72 30.98 9.79
CA ALA A 355 30.49 29.86 9.27
C ALA A 355 29.72 29.00 8.26
N CYS A 356 28.40 28.85 8.44
CA CYS A 356 27.53 28.10 7.55
C CYS A 356 27.00 28.96 6.40
N GLU A 357 26.69 30.25 6.66
CA GLU A 357 26.25 31.17 5.60
C GLU A 357 27.37 31.39 4.58
N SER A 358 28.60 31.58 5.05
CA SER A 358 29.79 31.74 4.21
C SER A 358 30.11 30.48 3.40
N ALA A 359 29.76 29.31 3.95
CA ALA A 359 29.91 28.02 3.28
C ALA A 359 28.76 27.71 2.30
N LYS A 360 27.72 28.56 2.21
CA LYS A 360 26.54 28.39 1.35
C LYS A 360 25.86 27.02 1.56
N VAL A 361 25.63 26.67 2.81
CA VAL A 361 24.94 25.43 3.19
C VAL A 361 23.44 25.60 2.95
N ASP A 362 22.90 24.87 1.97
CA ASP A 362 21.46 24.91 1.60
C ASP A 362 20.60 23.92 2.42
N GLY A 363 21.22 22.96 3.11
CA GLY A 363 20.54 21.93 3.89
C GLY A 363 21.48 21.12 4.77
N PHE A 364 20.93 20.26 5.63
CA PHE A 364 21.70 19.49 6.61
C PHE A 364 21.48 17.96 6.50
N PRO A 365 22.48 17.14 6.83
CA PRO A 365 23.89 17.54 6.96
C PRO A 365 24.48 17.92 5.60
N THR A 366 25.52 18.73 5.59
CA THR A 366 26.31 19.01 4.39
C THR A 366 27.77 18.78 4.70
N TRP A 367 28.45 17.98 3.87
CA TRP A 367 29.88 17.78 3.95
C TRP A 367 30.59 18.64 2.91
N ILE A 368 31.67 19.29 3.34
CA ILE A 368 32.62 19.95 2.44
C ILE A 368 33.96 19.25 2.58
N ILE A 369 34.34 18.50 1.54
CA ILE A 369 35.53 17.65 1.53
C ILE A 369 36.36 18.03 0.30
N LYS A 370 37.55 18.60 0.50
CA LYS A 370 38.43 19.07 -0.60
C LYS A 370 37.72 19.99 -1.62
N GLY A 371 36.71 20.74 -1.19
CA GLY A 371 35.90 21.61 -2.04
C GLY A 371 34.71 20.93 -2.75
N GLU A 372 34.59 19.61 -2.67
CA GLU A 372 33.38 18.88 -3.08
C GLU A 372 32.31 19.05 -1.99
N VAL A 373 31.10 19.43 -2.40
CA VAL A 373 29.93 19.59 -1.51
C VAL A 373 29.06 18.35 -1.65
N LEU A 374 28.86 17.63 -0.55
CA LEU A 374 27.96 16.48 -0.49
C LEU A 374 26.79 16.83 0.43
N SER A 375 25.59 16.89 -0.14
CA SER A 375 24.36 17.24 0.59
C SER A 375 23.62 15.99 1.08
N GLY A 376 23.09 16.06 2.30
CA GLY A 376 22.39 14.96 2.96
C GLY A 376 23.34 13.99 3.65
N GLU A 377 22.75 13.01 4.33
CA GLU A 377 23.49 11.91 4.96
C GLU A 377 24.28 11.12 3.90
N GLN A 378 25.54 10.80 4.23
CA GLN A 378 26.47 10.13 3.34
C GLN A 378 26.90 8.77 3.91
N GLU A 379 26.99 7.80 3.01
CA GLU A 379 27.59 6.50 3.27
C GLU A 379 29.11 6.60 3.45
N TYR A 380 29.69 5.64 4.19
CA TYR A 380 31.13 5.58 4.41
C TYR A 380 31.97 5.58 3.14
N SER A 381 31.52 4.84 2.13
CA SER A 381 32.23 4.74 0.85
C SER A 381 32.35 6.10 0.17
N GLU A 382 31.32 6.94 0.31
CA GLU A 382 31.23 8.22 -0.38
C GLU A 382 32.09 9.28 0.29
N ILE A 383 32.07 9.31 1.62
CA ILE A 383 32.99 10.14 2.42
C ILE A 383 34.44 9.68 2.18
N ALA A 384 34.70 8.37 2.14
CA ALA A 384 36.03 7.84 1.86
C ALA A 384 36.52 8.20 0.44
N ARG A 385 35.65 8.07 -0.57
CA ARG A 385 35.94 8.46 -1.96
C ARG A 385 36.29 9.93 -2.06
N ALA A 386 35.42 10.82 -1.54
CA ALA A 386 35.63 12.26 -1.59
C ALA A 386 36.88 12.71 -0.81
N SER A 387 37.16 12.06 0.33
CA SER A 387 38.36 12.36 1.13
C SER A 387 39.64 11.75 0.58
N GLY A 388 39.54 10.79 -0.36
CA GLY A 388 40.66 9.97 -0.81
C GLY A 388 41.25 9.11 0.30
N PHE A 389 40.41 8.67 1.25
CA PHE A 389 40.82 7.79 2.33
C PHE A 389 40.95 6.36 1.82
N GLU A 390 42.15 5.78 1.93
CA GLU A 390 42.35 4.35 1.74
C GLU A 390 42.19 3.64 3.08
N SER A 391 41.27 2.68 3.14
CA SER A 391 41.08 1.90 4.36
C SER A 391 42.37 1.14 4.71
N PRO A 392 42.79 1.10 5.98
CA PRO A 392 43.91 0.27 6.39
C PRO A 392 43.62 -1.17 5.99
N LYS A 393 44.44 -1.74 5.11
CA LYS A 393 44.32 -3.14 4.73
C LYS A 393 44.41 -3.97 5.99
N THR A 394 43.31 -4.62 6.36
CA THR A 394 43.32 -5.64 7.40
C THR A 394 44.22 -6.77 6.92
N ASN A 395 45.45 -6.82 7.41
CA ASN A 395 46.26 -8.03 7.31
C ASN A 395 45.46 -9.13 8.02
N LYS A 396 44.95 -10.04 7.20
CA LYS A 396 44.03 -11.10 7.58
C LYS A 396 44.71 -12.17 8.43
#